data_AF-A0A7X6CMI5-F1
#
_entry.id   AF-A0A7X6CMI5-F1
#
_cell.length_a   1.000
_cell.length_b   1.000
_cell.length_c   1.000
_cell.angle_alpha   90.00
_cell.angle_beta   90.00
_cell.angle_gamma   90.00
#
_symmetry.space_group_name_H-M   'P 1'
#
loop_
_entity.id
_entity.type
_entity.pdbx_description
1 polymer ?
#
loop_
_entity_poly.entity_id
_entity_poly.type
_entity_poly.pdbx_seq_one_letter_code
_entity_poly.pdbx_strand_id
1 'polypeptide(L)'
;MVGGAWGGSGDGCGVGCRKRSRLRKPAASRLPDDLRDTVVLVLGEELTQAEAGAVLGLSEGTVAWRMSEVKRRLKAAGIRTVQYVSPQVWAWRQGRVRTMHECCDRVLCLLPFETEFYAAHGVDARFVGHPLADTIPLVDRATLRHGARRCSCRACTRRTTLSSRASRTPWAPPSGRSSSVPGACAP
;
A
#
# COMPACT_ATOMS: atom_id res chain seq x y z
N MET A 1 25.42 4.95 -58.03
CA MET A 1 25.45 3.48 -57.85
C MET A 1 26.07 3.19 -56.50
N VAL A 2 25.29 2.54 -55.62
CA VAL A 2 25.70 1.76 -54.41
C VAL A 2 26.56 2.51 -53.37
N GLY A 3 26.06 2.84 -52.17
CA GLY A 3 25.57 1.89 -51.17
C GLY A 3 26.74 1.48 -50.27
N GLY A 4 26.87 2.08 -49.09
CA GLY A 4 27.98 1.84 -48.15
C GLY A 4 27.51 1.85 -46.70
N ALA A 5 27.13 0.66 -46.24
CA ALA A 5 27.19 0.12 -44.87
C ALA A 5 27.03 1.08 -43.67
N TRP A 6 25.83 1.08 -43.09
CA TRP A 6 25.65 1.40 -41.67
C TRP A 6 25.96 0.14 -40.86
N GLY A 7 27.07 0.15 -40.13
CA GLY A 7 27.44 -0.88 -39.17
C GLY A 7 28.08 -0.21 -37.96
N GLY A 8 27.42 -0.32 -36.80
CA GLY A 8 27.92 0.26 -35.56
C GLY A 8 26.87 0.28 -34.46
N SER A 9 26.38 -0.90 -34.08
CA SER A 9 25.63 -1.12 -32.84
C SER A 9 26.46 -0.66 -31.64
N GLY A 10 25.85 0.16 -30.80
CA GLY A 10 26.43 0.65 -29.56
C GLY A 10 25.30 1.06 -28.62
N ASP A 11 24.60 0.06 -28.10
CA ASP A 11 23.62 0.17 -27.03
C ASP A 11 24.29 0.76 -25.77
N GLY A 12 24.28 2.09 -25.68
CA GLY A 12 24.66 2.84 -24.50
C GLY A 12 23.42 3.45 -23.85
N CYS A 13 22.53 2.62 -23.31
CA CYS A 13 21.41 3.09 -22.47
C CYS A 13 21.97 3.58 -21.12
N GLY A 14 22.60 4.75 -21.14
CA GLY A 14 23.06 5.47 -19.96
C GLY A 14 21.90 6.21 -19.31
N VAL A 15 21.47 5.70 -18.15
CA VAL A 15 21.00 6.47 -16.98
C VAL A 15 20.44 7.87 -17.27
N GLY A 16 19.20 7.96 -17.77
CA GLY A 16 18.67 9.27 -18.16
C GLY A 16 17.22 9.30 -18.60
N CYS A 17 16.31 8.59 -17.95
CA CYS A 17 14.89 8.77 -18.22
C CYS A 17 14.08 8.94 -16.94
N ARG A 18 14.34 10.04 -16.21
CA ARG A 18 13.31 10.65 -15.37
C ARG A 18 12.20 11.14 -16.31
N LYS A 19 11.32 10.23 -16.74
CA LYS A 19 10.03 10.60 -17.32
C LYS A 19 9.24 11.23 -16.19
N ARG A 20 9.48 12.52 -15.94
CA ARG A 20 8.57 13.35 -15.15
C ARG A 20 7.24 13.21 -15.88
N SER A 21 6.33 12.41 -15.34
CA SER A 21 5.00 12.25 -15.86
C SER A 21 4.37 13.63 -15.78
N ARG A 22 4.43 14.38 -16.89
CA ARG A 22 3.70 15.63 -17.01
C ARG A 22 2.25 15.21 -16.90
N LEU A 23 1.67 15.38 -15.71
CA LEU A 23 0.23 15.37 -15.55
C LEU A 23 -0.31 16.23 -16.69
N ARG A 24 -1.27 15.72 -17.48
CA ARG A 24 -1.87 16.51 -18.55
C ARG A 24 -2.35 17.82 -17.91
N LYS A 25 -1.63 18.93 -18.18
CA LYS A 25 -1.87 20.25 -17.60
C LYS A 25 -3.36 20.64 -17.51
N PRO A 26 -4.24 20.35 -18.49
CA PRO A 26 -5.62 20.80 -18.44
C PRO A 26 -6.50 20.15 -17.35
N ALA A 27 -6.10 19.04 -16.73
CA ALA A 27 -6.96 18.37 -15.76
C ALA A 27 -6.70 18.79 -14.30
N ALA A 28 -5.44 19.00 -13.91
CA ALA A 28 -5.13 19.55 -12.59
C ALA A 28 -5.62 20.99 -12.45
N SER A 29 -5.62 21.78 -13.53
CA SER A 29 -6.13 23.15 -13.52
C SER A 29 -7.65 23.26 -13.34
N ARG A 30 -8.39 22.15 -13.42
CA ARG A 30 -9.86 22.09 -13.18
C ARG A 30 -10.21 21.71 -11.74
N LEU A 31 -9.22 21.41 -10.90
CA LEU A 31 -9.45 21.16 -9.49
C LEU A 31 -9.75 22.50 -8.78
N PRO A 32 -10.68 22.51 -7.81
CA PRO A 32 -10.83 23.60 -6.84
C PRO A 32 -9.50 24.02 -6.23
N ASP A 33 -9.36 25.30 -5.89
CA ASP A 33 -8.11 25.87 -5.35
C ASP A 33 -7.62 25.11 -4.12
N ASP A 34 -8.52 24.77 -3.20
CA ASP A 34 -8.20 24.04 -1.97
C ASP A 34 -7.59 22.64 -2.22
N LEU A 35 -8.05 21.95 -3.26
CA LEU A 35 -7.49 20.67 -3.69
C LEU A 35 -6.18 20.85 -4.44
N ARG A 36 -6.05 21.92 -5.24
CA ARG A 36 -4.80 22.24 -5.95
C ARG A 36 -3.68 22.53 -4.97
N ASP A 37 -3.92 23.36 -3.96
CA ASP A 37 -2.94 23.70 -2.94
C ASP A 37 -2.46 22.44 -2.21
N THR A 38 -3.40 21.57 -1.86
CA THR A 38 -3.08 20.28 -1.23
C THR A 38 -2.18 19.41 -2.12
N VAL A 39 -2.47 19.34 -3.42
CA VAL A 39 -1.67 18.59 -4.40
C VAL A 39 -0.29 19.19 -4.58
N VAL A 40 -0.19 20.51 -4.63
CA VAL A 40 1.10 21.22 -4.76
C VAL A 40 1.99 20.88 -3.57
N LEU A 41 1.48 20.97 -2.35
CA LEU A 41 2.26 20.66 -1.15
C LEU A 41 2.69 19.19 -1.11
N VAL A 42 1.76 18.25 -1.33
CA VAL A 42 2.04 16.81 -1.14
C VAL A 42 2.83 16.20 -2.31
N LEU A 43 2.51 16.55 -3.56
CA LEU A 43 3.11 15.94 -4.75
C LEU A 43 4.12 16.85 -5.46
N GLY A 44 4.01 18.17 -5.31
CA GLY A 44 4.92 19.14 -5.92
C GLY A 44 6.14 19.41 -5.05
N GLU A 45 5.90 19.71 -3.78
CA GLU A 45 6.91 20.01 -2.77
C GLU A 45 7.28 18.79 -1.91
N GLU A 46 6.65 17.63 -2.16
CA GLU A 46 6.92 16.35 -1.50
C GLU A 46 6.73 16.36 0.04
N LEU A 47 5.87 17.24 0.56
CA LEU A 47 5.53 17.28 1.98
C LEU A 47 4.74 16.04 2.40
N THR A 48 4.96 15.60 3.63
CA THR A 48 4.07 14.64 4.28
C THR A 48 2.67 15.22 4.45
N GLN A 49 1.67 14.35 4.63
CA GLN A 49 0.29 14.81 4.84
C GLN A 49 0.14 15.62 6.13
N ALA A 50 0.97 15.34 7.14
CA ALA A 50 1.02 16.10 8.38
C ALA A 50 1.59 17.51 8.17
N GLU A 51 2.72 17.64 7.44
CA GLU A 51 3.33 18.93 7.12
C GLU A 51 2.42 19.78 6.23
N ALA A 52 1.83 19.19 5.19
CA ALA A 52 0.85 19.88 4.36
C ALA A 52 -0.37 20.33 5.18
N GLY A 53 -0.80 19.52 6.15
CA GLY A 53 -1.86 19.89 7.10
C GLY A 53 -1.47 21.10 7.93
N ALA A 54 -0.24 21.14 8.47
CA ALA A 54 0.26 22.27 9.23
C ALA A 54 0.32 23.57 8.39
N VAL A 55 0.75 23.49 7.12
CA VAL A 55 0.78 24.64 6.21
C VAL A 55 -0.63 25.15 5.89
N LEU A 56 -1.60 24.25 5.68
CA LEU A 56 -2.97 24.60 5.29
C LEU A 56 -3.91 24.89 6.48
N GLY A 57 -3.46 24.71 7.72
CA GLY A 57 -4.31 24.81 8.91
C GLY A 57 -5.36 23.68 8.99
N LEU A 58 -5.01 22.47 8.53
CA LEU A 58 -5.90 21.31 8.45
C LEU A 58 -5.34 20.11 9.22
N SER A 59 -6.24 19.21 9.65
CA SER A 59 -5.82 17.91 10.17
C SER A 59 -5.23 17.02 9.06
N GLU A 60 -4.31 16.12 9.43
CA GLU A 60 -3.76 15.10 8.52
C GLU A 60 -4.90 14.26 7.87
N GLY A 61 -5.93 13.92 8.64
CA GLY A 61 -7.11 13.22 8.14
C GLY A 61 -7.84 13.98 7.03
N THR A 62 -7.92 15.31 7.14
CA THR A 62 -8.50 16.18 6.11
C THR A 62 -7.65 16.19 4.85
N VAL A 63 -6.32 16.24 4.98
CA VAL A 63 -5.40 16.15 3.84
C VAL A 63 -5.54 14.80 3.13
N ALA A 64 -5.56 13.69 3.88
CA ALA A 64 -5.78 12.35 3.34
C ALA A 64 -7.12 12.23 2.60
N TRP A 65 -8.17 12.86 3.12
CA TRP A 65 -9.48 12.94 2.48
C TRP A 65 -9.41 13.76 1.18
N ARG A 66 -8.79 14.94 1.20
CA ARG A 66 -8.58 15.78 0.00
C ARG A 66 -7.79 15.06 -1.08
N MET A 67 -6.77 14.27 -0.73
CA MET A 67 -6.04 13.45 -1.70
C MET A 67 -6.92 12.34 -2.32
N SER A 68 -7.87 11.79 -1.55
CA SER A 68 -8.86 10.84 -2.08
C SER A 68 -9.86 11.52 -3.03
N GLU A 69 -10.29 12.73 -2.69
CA GLU A 69 -11.14 13.60 -3.51
C GLU A 69 -10.47 13.94 -4.86
N VAL A 70 -9.20 14.37 -4.82
CA VAL A 70 -8.38 14.65 -6.00
C VAL A 70 -8.35 13.44 -6.92
N LYS A 71 -8.02 12.25 -6.39
CA LYS A 71 -7.98 11.01 -7.18
C LYS A 71 -9.32 10.72 -7.85
N ARG A 72 -10.44 10.87 -7.12
CA ARG A 72 -11.78 10.68 -7.67
C ARG A 72 -12.07 11.65 -8.83
N ARG A 73 -11.75 12.93 -8.66
CA ARG A 73 -11.97 13.95 -9.70
C ARG A 73 -11.08 13.72 -10.93
N LEU A 74 -9.83 13.32 -10.72
CA LEU A 74 -8.91 12.99 -11.82
C LEU A 74 -9.40 11.77 -12.60
N LYS A 75 -9.85 10.72 -11.91
CA LYS A 75 -10.46 9.54 -12.54
C LYS A 75 -11.71 9.92 -13.34
N ALA A 76 -12.60 10.72 -12.76
CA ALA A 76 -13.78 11.25 -13.46
C ALA A 76 -13.43 12.11 -14.69
N ALA A 77 -12.28 12.78 -14.67
CA ALA A 77 -11.75 13.54 -15.81
C ALA A 77 -11.03 12.66 -16.86
N GLY A 78 -11.08 11.33 -16.73
CA GLY A 78 -10.45 10.38 -17.66
C GLY A 78 -8.93 10.23 -17.47
N ILE A 79 -8.38 10.71 -16.37
CA ILE A 79 -6.97 10.47 -16.01
C ILE A 79 -6.87 9.20 -15.20
N ARG A 80 -6.03 8.27 -15.67
CA ARG A 80 -5.76 7.03 -14.95
C ARG A 80 -5.06 7.30 -13.62
N THR A 81 -5.67 6.85 -12.54
CA THR A 81 -5.15 6.98 -11.17
C THR A 81 -4.75 5.61 -10.62
N VAL A 82 -3.58 5.55 -10.00
CA VAL A 82 -3.05 4.34 -9.38
C VAL A 82 -2.71 4.63 -7.94
N GLN A 83 -3.17 3.80 -7.01
CA GLN A 83 -2.70 3.85 -5.62
C GLN A 83 -1.50 2.92 -5.47
N TYR A 84 -0.34 3.51 -5.23
CA TYR A 84 0.83 2.75 -4.80
C TYR A 84 0.74 2.46 -3.31
N VAL A 85 0.96 1.19 -2.94
CA VAL A 85 0.77 0.64 -1.60
C VAL A 85 -0.70 0.64 -1.16
N SER A 86 -1.20 -0.55 -0.83
CA SER A 86 -2.53 -0.73 -0.27
C SER A 86 -2.63 -0.02 1.09
N PRO A 87 -3.62 0.87 1.32
CA PRO A 87 -3.98 1.18 2.69
C PRO A 87 -4.42 -0.14 3.35
N GLN A 88 -4.03 -0.41 4.59
CA GLN A 88 -4.33 -1.66 5.31
C GLN A 88 -5.83 -1.77 5.69
N VAL A 89 -6.74 -1.44 4.76
CA VAL A 89 -8.19 -1.44 4.92
C VAL A 89 -8.73 -2.84 5.19
N TRP A 90 -8.03 -3.87 4.72
CA TRP A 90 -8.33 -5.28 4.99
C TRP A 90 -8.27 -5.60 6.49
N ALA A 91 -7.49 -4.86 7.28
CA ALA A 91 -7.26 -5.17 8.69
C ALA A 91 -8.32 -4.57 9.64
N TRP A 92 -9.01 -3.48 9.26
CA TRP A 92 -9.93 -2.79 10.18
C TRP A 92 -11.03 -1.92 9.55
N ARG A 93 -10.93 -1.55 8.26
CA ARG A 93 -11.79 -0.53 7.63
C ARG A 93 -12.25 -0.95 6.23
N GLN A 94 -12.91 -2.10 6.15
CA GLN A 94 -13.41 -2.67 4.89
C GLN A 94 -14.36 -1.71 4.13
N GLY A 95 -15.13 -0.87 4.84
CA GLY A 95 -16.00 0.14 4.22
C GLY A 95 -15.27 1.12 3.29
N ARG A 96 -13.96 1.34 3.48
CA ARG A 96 -13.14 2.23 2.64
C ARG A 96 -12.77 1.62 1.29
N VAL A 97 -13.01 0.32 1.09
CA VAL A 97 -12.78 -0.33 -0.20
C VAL A 97 -13.65 0.29 -1.30
N ARG A 98 -14.87 0.74 -0.98
CA ARG A 98 -15.73 1.45 -1.93
C ARG A 98 -15.08 2.76 -2.40
N THR A 99 -14.53 3.53 -1.47
CA THR A 99 -13.78 4.75 -1.81
C THR A 99 -12.58 4.43 -2.71
N MET A 100 -11.89 3.31 -2.49
CA MET A 100 -10.77 2.88 -3.35
C MET A 100 -11.23 2.59 -4.77
N HIS A 101 -12.35 1.88 -4.94
CA HIS A 101 -12.97 1.63 -6.24
C HIS A 101 -13.34 2.93 -6.95
N GLU A 102 -13.90 3.90 -6.23
CA GLU A 102 -14.30 5.20 -6.80
C GLU A 102 -13.11 6.09 -7.18
N CYS A 103 -12.02 6.05 -6.42
CA CYS A 103 -10.91 6.99 -6.62
C CYS A 103 -9.74 6.45 -7.46
N CYS A 104 -9.56 5.13 -7.54
CA CYS A 104 -8.41 4.50 -8.20
C CYS A 104 -8.87 3.58 -9.34
N ASP A 105 -8.12 3.56 -10.44
CA ASP A 105 -8.30 2.54 -11.49
C ASP A 105 -7.60 1.24 -11.13
N ARG A 106 -6.46 1.32 -10.43
CA ARG A 106 -5.71 0.15 -9.96
C ARG A 106 -5.00 0.41 -8.63
N VAL A 107 -4.86 -0.64 -7.83
CA VAL A 107 -4.07 -0.65 -6.59
C VAL A 107 -2.82 -1.51 -6.78
N LEU A 108 -1.65 -1.01 -6.38
CA LEU A 108 -0.41 -1.76 -6.38
C LEU A 108 -0.14 -2.27 -4.97
N CYS A 109 -0.28 -3.58 -4.80
CA CYS A 109 -0.18 -4.30 -3.54
C CYS A 109 1.25 -4.76 -3.26
N LEU A 110 1.66 -4.67 -2.00
CA LEU A 110 2.98 -5.14 -1.55
C LEU A 110 2.92 -6.58 -1.04
N LEU A 111 1.73 -7.08 -0.71
CA LEU A 111 1.52 -8.42 -0.19
C LEU A 111 0.59 -9.21 -1.13
N PRO A 112 0.86 -10.50 -1.38
CA PRO A 112 0.12 -11.27 -2.37
C PRO A 112 -1.38 -11.40 -2.02
N PHE A 113 -1.72 -11.60 -0.74
CA PHE A 113 -3.12 -11.75 -0.29
C PHE A 113 -3.98 -10.49 -0.47
N GLU A 114 -3.36 -9.30 -0.56
CA GLU A 114 -4.11 -8.05 -0.75
C GLU A 114 -4.81 -8.04 -2.11
N THR A 115 -4.23 -8.70 -3.11
CA THR A 115 -4.82 -8.80 -4.44
C THR A 115 -6.13 -9.60 -4.43
N GLU A 116 -6.16 -10.71 -3.70
CA GLU A 116 -7.36 -11.53 -3.52
C GLU A 116 -8.44 -10.76 -2.75
N PHE A 117 -8.04 -10.04 -1.70
CA PHE A 117 -8.96 -9.18 -0.95
C PHE A 117 -9.61 -8.13 -1.86
N TYR A 118 -8.84 -7.43 -2.71
CA TYR A 118 -9.39 -6.42 -3.61
C TYR A 118 -10.24 -7.01 -4.74
N ALA A 119 -9.84 -8.16 -5.28
CA ALA A 119 -10.61 -8.87 -6.30
C ALA A 119 -12.01 -9.24 -5.79
N ALA A 120 -12.11 -9.71 -4.53
CA ALA A 120 -13.40 -10.02 -3.90
C ALA A 120 -14.33 -8.80 -3.76
N HIS A 121 -13.79 -7.58 -3.85
CA HIS A 121 -14.56 -6.33 -3.76
C HIS A 121 -14.64 -5.57 -5.10
N GLY A 122 -14.27 -6.21 -6.21
CA GLY A 122 -14.35 -5.61 -7.55
C GLY A 122 -13.32 -4.52 -7.82
N VAL A 123 -12.24 -4.45 -7.02
CA VAL A 123 -11.14 -3.49 -7.24
C VAL A 123 -10.00 -4.21 -7.97
N ASP A 124 -9.54 -3.61 -9.07
CA ASP A 124 -8.39 -4.10 -9.80
C ASP A 124 -7.10 -3.84 -9.01
N ALA A 125 -6.41 -4.92 -8.64
CA ALA A 125 -5.20 -4.89 -7.84
C ALA A 125 -4.10 -5.76 -8.45
N ARG A 126 -2.85 -5.32 -8.30
CA ARG A 126 -1.68 -6.05 -8.78
C ARG A 126 -0.60 -6.11 -7.71
N PHE A 127 -0.09 -7.31 -7.46
CA PHE A 127 1.05 -7.52 -6.60
C PHE A 127 2.33 -7.07 -7.34
N VAL A 128 3.08 -6.15 -6.75
CA VAL A 128 4.32 -5.59 -7.33
C VAL A 128 5.58 -6.00 -6.56
N GLY A 129 5.43 -6.76 -5.48
CA GLY A 129 6.53 -7.09 -4.58
C GLY A 129 6.76 -6.01 -3.53
N HIS A 130 7.58 -6.34 -2.53
CA HIS A 130 7.92 -5.43 -1.44
C HIS A 130 9.37 -4.94 -1.63
N PRO A 131 9.64 -3.63 -1.69
CA PRO A 131 10.99 -3.10 -1.98
C PRO A 131 12.09 -3.61 -1.04
N LEU A 132 11.74 -3.88 0.22
CA LEU A 132 12.68 -4.43 1.20
C LEU A 132 12.84 -5.95 1.13
N ALA A 133 12.02 -6.68 0.38
CA ALA A 133 12.08 -8.15 0.35
C ALA A 133 13.45 -8.65 -0.13
N ASP A 134 14.02 -8.00 -1.15
CA ASP A 134 15.31 -8.39 -1.71
C ASP A 134 16.50 -8.04 -0.80
N THR A 135 16.30 -7.14 0.17
CA THR A 135 17.34 -6.73 1.13
C THR A 135 17.45 -7.66 2.34
N ILE A 136 16.44 -8.50 2.57
CA ILE A 136 16.40 -9.40 3.72
C ILE A 136 17.02 -10.74 3.29
N PRO A 137 18.15 -11.17 3.89
CA PRO A 137 18.75 -12.44 3.54
C PRO A 137 17.78 -13.59 3.84
N LEU A 138 17.63 -14.51 2.88
CA LEU A 138 16.85 -15.72 3.05
C LEU A 138 17.59 -16.66 4.01
N VAL A 139 17.24 -16.57 5.29
CA VAL A 139 17.74 -17.50 6.31
C VAL A 139 16.80 -18.68 6.38
N ASP A 140 17.33 -19.89 6.21
CA ASP A 140 16.54 -21.10 6.40
C ASP A 140 15.93 -21.16 7.80
N ARG A 141 14.68 -21.61 7.88
CA ARG A 141 13.94 -21.78 9.12
C ARG A 141 14.63 -22.75 10.07
N ALA A 142 15.42 -23.72 9.59
CA ALA A 142 16.22 -24.55 10.47
C ALA A 142 17.30 -23.70 11.16
N THR A 143 18.06 -22.91 10.40
CA THR A 143 19.13 -22.04 10.91
C THR A 143 18.65 -21.05 11.98
N LEU A 144 17.45 -20.46 11.81
CA LEU A 144 16.86 -19.57 12.82
C LEU A 144 16.51 -20.28 14.13
N ARG A 145 16.14 -21.57 14.10
CA ARG A 145 15.82 -22.35 15.31
C ARG A 145 17.07 -22.76 16.09
N HIS A 146 18.20 -22.94 15.40
CA HIS A 146 19.45 -23.38 16.03
C HIS A 146 20.27 -22.24 16.65
N GLY A 147 19.98 -20.97 16.31
CA GLY A 147 20.61 -19.78 16.92
C GLY A 147 20.12 -19.46 18.33
N ALA A 148 18.95 -19.99 18.73
CA ALA A 148 18.55 -20.03 20.13
C ALA A 148 19.39 -21.09 20.85
N ARG A 149 20.63 -20.72 21.21
CA ARG A 149 21.48 -21.56 22.05
C ARG A 149 20.65 -21.95 23.27
N ARG A 150 20.27 -23.22 23.34
CA ARG A 150 19.72 -23.83 24.54
C ARG A 150 20.77 -23.56 25.62
N CYS A 151 20.45 -22.72 26.61
CA CYS A 151 21.35 -22.47 27.73
C CYS A 151 21.77 -23.84 28.27
N SER A 152 23.08 -24.11 28.28
CA SER A 152 23.63 -25.37 28.81
C SER A 152 23.47 -25.49 30.32
N CYS A 153 22.94 -24.45 30.98
CA CYS A 153 22.57 -24.46 32.37
C CYS A 153 21.41 -25.43 32.65
N ARG A 154 21.56 -26.31 33.66
CA ARG A 154 20.55 -27.30 34.10
C ARG A 154 19.17 -26.71 34.43
N ALA A 155 19.07 -25.40 34.61
CA ALA A 155 17.82 -24.68 34.86
C ALA A 155 16.91 -24.60 33.61
N CYS A 156 17.48 -24.58 32.40
CA CYS A 156 16.71 -24.31 31.17
C CYS A 156 16.09 -25.57 30.54
N THR A 157 16.68 -26.75 30.75
CA THR A 157 16.23 -28.03 30.19
C THR A 157 14.88 -28.52 30.72
N ARG A 158 14.37 -28.01 31.86
CA ARG A 158 13.06 -28.41 32.42
C ARG A 158 11.86 -27.69 31.82
N ARG A 159 12.04 -26.61 31.05
CA ARG A 159 10.93 -25.79 30.54
C ARG A 159 10.48 -26.18 29.12
N THR A 160 11.24 -27.01 28.40
CA THR A 160 10.95 -27.33 26.97
C THR A 160 10.05 -28.54 26.76
N THR A 161 9.66 -29.30 27.80
CA THR A 161 8.75 -30.46 27.64
C THR A 161 7.27 -30.08 27.63
N LEU A 162 6.93 -28.81 27.89
CA LEU A 162 5.54 -28.34 28.04
C LEU A 162 5.12 -27.37 26.91
N SER A 163 5.48 -27.66 25.66
CA SER A 163 4.95 -26.91 24.50
C SER A 163 4.99 -27.74 23.21
N SER A 164 4.30 -28.87 23.19
CA SER A 164 4.11 -29.69 21.97
C SER A 164 2.67 -29.68 21.45
N ARG A 165 1.82 -28.76 21.92
CA ARG A 165 0.43 -28.62 21.42
C ARG A 165 0.08 -27.18 21.07
N ALA A 166 0.84 -26.58 20.14
CA ALA A 166 0.34 -25.46 19.36
C ALA A 166 -0.34 -26.03 18.11
N SER A 167 -1.66 -26.20 18.19
CA SER A 167 -2.54 -26.58 17.08
C SER A 167 -2.36 -25.61 15.91
N ARG A 168 -2.08 -26.17 14.73
CA ARG A 168 -2.13 -25.47 13.45
C ARG A 168 -3.58 -25.18 13.09
N THR A 169 -4.14 -24.09 13.58
CA THR A 169 -5.36 -23.52 12.99
C THR A 169 -4.94 -22.53 11.91
N PRO A 170 -5.36 -22.70 10.64
CA PRO A 170 -5.25 -21.65 9.64
C PRO A 170 -6.01 -20.40 10.14
N TRP A 171 -5.37 -19.24 10.01
CA TRP A 171 -6.00 -17.96 10.31
C TRP A 171 -7.22 -17.73 9.40
N ALA A 172 -8.38 -17.49 9.99
CA ALA A 172 -9.60 -17.05 9.30
C ALA A 172 -9.89 -15.60 9.71
N PRO A 173 -10.20 -14.69 8.77
CA PRO A 173 -10.55 -13.32 9.10
C PRO A 173 -11.86 -13.28 9.90
N PRO A 174 -12.03 -12.33 10.86
CA PRO A 174 -13.26 -12.23 11.62
C PRO A 174 -14.42 -11.85 10.70
N SER A 175 -15.37 -12.77 10.52
CA SER A 175 -16.68 -12.48 9.94
C SER A 175 -17.40 -11.50 10.87
N GLY A 176 -17.75 -10.32 10.37
CA GLY A 176 -18.42 -9.27 11.13
C GLY A 176 -19.67 -9.80 11.84
N ARG A 177 -19.65 -9.76 13.18
CA ARG A 177 -20.89 -9.90 13.96
C ARG A 177 -21.57 -8.54 13.98
N SER A 178 -22.76 -8.49 13.41
CA SER A 178 -23.75 -7.45 13.71
C SER A 178 -24.06 -7.47 15.20
N SER A 179 -23.69 -6.42 15.90
CA SER A 179 -24.08 -6.19 17.29
C SER A 179 -25.54 -5.73 17.34
N SER A 180 -26.46 -6.66 17.53
CA SER A 180 -27.79 -6.36 18.09
C SER A 180 -27.63 -6.21 19.60
N VAL A 181 -27.87 -5.00 20.10
CA VAL A 181 -27.81 -4.63 21.52
C VAL A 181 -29.09 -5.11 22.21
N PRO A 182 -29.07 -5.96 23.26
CA PRO A 182 -30.26 -6.22 24.06
C PRO A 182 -30.46 -5.09 25.09
N GLY A 183 -31.69 -4.60 25.14
CA GLY A 183 -32.11 -3.48 25.98
C GLY A 183 -31.98 -3.72 27.48
N ALA A 184 -31.82 -2.61 28.18
CA ALA A 184 -31.82 -2.52 29.64
C ALA A 184 -33.21 -2.88 30.21
N CYS A 185 -33.22 -3.69 31.27
CA CYS A 185 -34.33 -3.76 32.22
C CYS A 185 -33.92 -3.01 33.49
N ALA A 186 -34.58 -1.88 33.74
CA ALA A 186 -34.90 -1.37 35.07
C ALA A 186 -36.32 -1.91 35.44
N PRO A 187 -36.84 -1.83 36.68
CA PRO A 187 -36.48 -0.93 37.79
C PRO A 187 -35.65 -1.55 38.92
#